data_AF-A0A3L7VEP5-F1
#
_entry.id   AF-A0A3L7VEP5-F1
#
_cell.length_a   1.000
_cell.length_b   1.000
_cell.length_c   1.000
_cell.angle_alpha   90.00
_cell.angle_beta   90.00
_cell.angle_gamma   90.00
#
_symmetry.space_group_name_H-M   'P 1'
#
loop_
_entity.id
_entity.type
_entity.pdbx_description
1 polymer ?
#
loop_
_entity_poly.entity_id
_entity_poly.type
_entity_poly.pdbx_seq_one_letter_code
_entity_poly.pdbx_strand_id
1 'polypeptide(L)'
;MSTSSSHRPVDVQFDCLPLRSVTRLDPPLDASPALIGKWKRIKSAIQNHGTHNSYYLHNATCRFFVTNNPDAGMIAFKFEGVLFTDTADSKAIRCCLSVNLDQENVPWLEQHVVDWFAESVSNAVIEEFNQFIQAGDSQKTKQRIEQLEKTLADSGGFLGMGL
;
A
#
# COMPACT_ATOMS: atom_id res chain seq x y z
N MET A 1 11.52 35.47 -3.52
CA MET A 1 12.31 34.22 -3.44
C MET A 1 11.35 33.12 -3.07
N SER A 2 10.78 32.46 -4.08
CA SER A 2 9.74 31.45 -3.90
C SER A 2 10.36 30.19 -3.32
N THR A 3 9.72 29.68 -2.28
CA THR A 3 10.02 28.46 -1.55
C THR A 3 10.30 27.29 -2.50
N SER A 4 11.50 26.71 -2.40
CA SER A 4 11.87 25.47 -3.06
C SER A 4 10.86 24.38 -2.67
N SER A 5 9.98 24.01 -3.61
CA SER A 5 9.27 22.73 -3.51
C SER A 5 10.35 21.65 -3.53
N SER A 6 10.46 20.90 -2.44
CA SER A 6 11.41 19.81 -2.29
C SER A 6 11.06 18.69 -3.27
N HIS A 7 11.62 18.76 -4.48
CA HIS A 7 11.49 17.72 -5.48
C HIS A 7 12.02 16.40 -4.89
N ARG A 8 11.12 15.45 -4.65
CA ARG A 8 11.49 14.12 -4.18
C ARG A 8 11.86 13.28 -5.41
N PRO A 9 13.06 12.68 -5.46
CA PRO A 9 13.47 11.83 -6.60
C PRO A 9 12.65 10.53 -6.67
N VAL A 10 12.03 10.14 -5.55
CA VAL A 10 11.11 9.01 -5.45
C VAL A 10 9.89 9.44 -4.63
N ASP A 11 8.69 9.19 -5.17
CA ASP A 11 7.41 9.43 -4.50
C ASP A 11 6.68 8.10 -4.33
N VAL A 12 6.48 7.69 -3.08
CA VAL A 12 5.81 6.44 -2.71
C VAL A 12 4.54 6.77 -1.94
N GLN A 13 3.42 6.21 -2.38
CA GLN A 13 2.12 6.38 -1.75
C GLN A 13 1.46 5.02 -1.60
N PHE A 14 0.85 4.76 -0.45
CA PHE A 14 0.13 3.52 -0.19
C PHE A 14 -0.91 3.70 0.92
N ASP A 15 -1.93 2.86 0.87
CA ASP A 15 -2.70 2.51 2.06
C ASP A 15 -2.13 1.22 2.66
N CYS A 16 -2.17 1.10 3.99
CA CYS A 16 -1.73 -0.12 4.67
C CYS A 16 -2.78 -0.67 5.64
N LEU A 17 -2.84 -1.99 5.72
CA LEU A 17 -3.71 -2.75 6.62
C LEU A 17 -2.86 -3.74 7.42
N PRO A 18 -2.76 -3.61 8.76
CA PRO A 18 -2.11 -4.64 9.58
C PRO A 18 -2.86 -5.96 9.42
N LEU A 19 -2.20 -7.04 8.98
CA LEU A 19 -2.89 -8.30 8.70
C LEU A 19 -3.52 -8.93 9.96
N ARG A 20 -2.97 -8.63 11.13
CA ARG A 20 -3.55 -9.01 12.43
C ARG A 20 -4.92 -8.40 12.75
N SER A 21 -5.31 -7.30 12.10
CA SER A 21 -6.64 -6.70 12.33
C SER A 21 -7.74 -7.38 11.50
N VAL A 22 -7.38 -8.27 10.57
CA VAL A 22 -8.36 -8.97 9.73
C VAL A 22 -9.01 -10.10 10.53
N THR A 23 -10.23 -9.86 11.02
CA THR A 23 -10.99 -10.82 11.84
C THR A 23 -11.86 -11.78 11.04
N ARG A 24 -12.32 -11.35 9.86
CA ARG A 24 -13.12 -12.14 8.92
C ARG A 24 -12.41 -12.21 7.58
N LEU A 25 -12.43 -13.38 6.93
CA LEU A 25 -11.76 -13.62 5.64
C LEU A 25 -12.74 -13.80 4.48
N ASP A 26 -14.04 -13.72 4.75
CA ASP A 26 -15.09 -13.87 3.76
C ASP A 26 -15.64 -12.50 3.37
N PRO A 27 -15.72 -12.20 2.06
CA PRO A 27 -16.26 -10.94 1.60
C PRO A 27 -17.77 -10.85 1.91
N PRO A 28 -18.31 -9.64 2.14
CA PRO A 28 -19.75 -9.42 2.19
C PRO A 28 -20.45 -9.95 0.94
N LEU A 29 -21.69 -10.43 1.09
CA LEU A 29 -22.47 -11.03 0.00
C LEU A 29 -22.73 -10.03 -1.15
N ASP A 30 -22.77 -8.75 -0.84
CA ASP A 30 -23.02 -7.61 -1.73
C ASP A 30 -21.74 -6.90 -2.21
N ALA A 31 -20.55 -7.47 -1.94
CA ALA A 31 -19.28 -6.86 -2.31
C ALA A 31 -19.08 -6.76 -3.82
N SER A 32 -18.54 -5.63 -4.28
CA SER A 32 -18.19 -5.44 -5.69
C SER A 32 -17.11 -6.43 -6.15
N PRO A 33 -17.03 -6.77 -7.46
CA PRO A 33 -16.01 -7.70 -7.97
C PRO A 33 -14.57 -7.28 -7.62
N ALA A 34 -14.29 -5.98 -7.65
CA ALA A 34 -12.98 -5.42 -7.28
C ALA A 34 -12.67 -5.64 -5.79
N LEU A 35 -13.67 -5.44 -4.92
CA LEU A 35 -13.53 -5.67 -3.48
C LEU A 35 -13.34 -7.16 -3.18
N ILE A 36 -14.08 -8.05 -3.85
CA ILE A 36 -13.89 -9.51 -3.76
C ILE A 36 -12.48 -9.90 -4.17
N GLY A 37 -11.97 -9.32 -5.27
CA GLY A 37 -10.60 -9.54 -5.73
C GLY A 37 -9.58 -9.14 -4.66
N LYS A 38 -9.74 -7.97 -4.05
CA LYS A 38 -8.89 -7.49 -2.95
C LYS A 38 -8.94 -8.44 -1.74
N TRP A 39 -10.13 -8.87 -1.32
CA TRP A 39 -10.30 -9.84 -0.23
C TRP A 39 -9.59 -11.16 -0.50
N LYS A 40 -9.70 -11.70 -1.72
CA LYS A 40 -8.99 -12.92 -2.12
C LYS A 40 -7.47 -12.76 -2.00
N ARG A 41 -6.93 -11.60 -2.38
CA ARG A 41 -5.49 -11.34 -2.28
C ARG A 41 -5.04 -11.17 -0.83
N ILE A 42 -5.80 -10.48 0.01
CA ILE A 42 -5.53 -10.38 1.46
C ILE A 42 -5.58 -11.76 2.12
N LYS A 43 -6.59 -12.57 1.80
CA LYS A 43 -6.72 -13.94 2.30
C LYS A 43 -5.51 -14.79 1.91
N SER A 44 -5.10 -14.73 0.64
CA SER A 44 -3.90 -15.41 0.15
C SER A 44 -2.64 -14.94 0.88
N ALA A 45 -2.48 -13.63 1.08
CA ALA A 45 -1.37 -13.06 1.83
C ALA A 45 -1.31 -13.60 3.27
N ILE A 46 -2.44 -13.63 3.99
CA ILE A 46 -2.53 -14.18 5.34
C ILE A 46 -2.17 -15.67 5.37
N GLN A 47 -2.67 -16.45 4.42
CA GLN A 47 -2.40 -17.88 4.33
C GLN A 47 -0.93 -18.18 4.05
N ASN A 48 -0.28 -17.40 3.17
CA ASN A 48 1.10 -17.64 2.74
C ASN A 48 2.14 -17.07 3.71
N HIS A 49 1.79 -16.02 4.45
CA HIS A 49 2.77 -15.22 5.19
C HIS A 49 2.44 -15.00 6.67
N GLY A 50 1.24 -15.38 7.11
CA GLY A 50 0.75 -15.13 8.45
C GLY A 50 0.30 -13.68 8.66
N THR A 51 -0.03 -13.36 9.92
CA THR A 51 -0.59 -12.05 10.31
C THR A 51 0.30 -11.25 11.25
N HIS A 52 1.32 -11.89 11.83
CA HIS A 52 2.23 -11.25 12.78
C HIS A 52 3.25 -10.38 12.04
N ASN A 53 3.53 -9.18 12.57
CA ASN A 53 4.48 -8.20 12.01
C ASN A 53 4.37 -8.03 10.48
N SER A 54 3.14 -8.05 9.97
CA SER A 54 2.86 -7.99 8.54
C SER A 54 1.72 -7.02 8.22
N TYR A 55 1.92 -6.29 7.14
CA TYR A 55 1.02 -5.26 6.64
C TYR A 55 0.73 -5.52 5.19
N TYR A 56 -0.54 -5.47 4.81
CA TYR A 56 -0.94 -5.50 3.41
C TYR A 56 -0.97 -4.08 2.86
N LEU A 57 -0.18 -3.82 1.83
CA LEU A 57 -0.13 -2.54 1.12
C LEU A 57 -1.05 -2.62 -0.10
N HIS A 58 -1.89 -1.60 -0.29
CA HIS A 58 -2.83 -1.51 -1.42
C HIS A 58 -3.06 -0.07 -1.86
N ASN A 59 -3.75 0.11 -3.00
CA ASN A 59 -3.94 1.41 -3.64
C ASN A 59 -2.62 2.18 -3.80
N ALA A 60 -1.54 1.45 -4.06
CA ALA A 60 -0.20 1.97 -3.89
C ALA A 60 0.48 2.29 -5.20
N THR A 61 1.27 3.37 -5.19
CA THR A 61 2.02 3.87 -6.34
C THR A 61 3.43 4.24 -5.92
N CYS A 62 4.42 3.92 -6.77
CA CYS A 62 5.79 4.36 -6.65
C CYS A 62 6.19 5.09 -7.93
N ARG A 63 6.65 6.34 -7.83
CA ARG A 63 7.10 7.14 -8.97
C ARG A 63 8.57 7.47 -8.81
N PHE A 64 9.34 7.17 -9.83
CA PHE A 64 10.74 7.57 -9.94
C PHE A 64 10.85 8.76 -10.88
N PHE A 65 11.65 9.77 -10.53
CA PHE A 65 11.96 10.93 -11.37
C PHE A 65 13.44 10.90 -11.76
N VAL A 66 13.73 10.53 -13.00
CA VAL A 66 15.09 10.36 -13.53
C VAL A 66 15.61 11.58 -14.29
N THR A 67 14.81 12.64 -14.41
CA THR A 67 15.28 13.93 -14.93
C THR A 67 14.76 15.07 -14.05
N ASN A 68 15.37 16.25 -14.19
CA ASN A 68 14.95 17.46 -13.47
C ASN A 68 13.73 18.15 -14.10
N ASN A 69 13.21 17.63 -15.22
CA ASN A 69 12.02 18.16 -15.86
C ASN A 69 10.78 17.44 -15.29
N PRO A 70 9.81 18.14 -14.67
CA PRO A 70 8.61 17.49 -14.13
C PRO A 70 7.76 16.79 -15.20
N ASP A 71 7.86 17.23 -16.46
CA ASP A 71 7.08 16.71 -17.58
C ASP A 71 7.78 15.57 -18.33
N ALA A 72 9.01 15.18 -17.94
CA ALA A 72 9.78 14.12 -18.59
C ALA A 72 10.66 13.35 -17.59
N GLY A 73 10.80 12.03 -17.72
CA GLY A 73 11.64 11.27 -16.78
C GLY A 73 10.91 10.61 -15.61
N MET A 74 9.60 10.59 -15.61
CA MET A 74 8.76 9.89 -14.64
C MET A 74 8.51 8.44 -15.08
N ILE A 75 8.72 7.52 -14.16
CA ILE A 75 8.41 6.10 -14.29
C ILE A 75 7.55 5.71 -13.08
N ALA A 76 6.29 5.40 -13.30
CA ALA A 76 5.31 5.09 -12.26
C ALA A 76 4.92 3.61 -12.28
N PHE A 77 4.92 3.00 -11.10
CA PHE A 77 4.48 1.65 -10.86
C PHE A 77 3.28 1.66 -9.93
N LYS A 78 2.32 0.79 -10.21
CA LYS A 78 1.32 0.36 -9.23
C LYS A 78 1.81 -0.89 -8.54
N PHE A 79 1.58 -0.98 -7.24
CA PHE A 79 1.94 -2.17 -6.49
C PHE A 79 0.91 -2.52 -5.41
N GLU A 80 0.94 -3.78 -5.01
CA GLU A 80 0.22 -4.30 -3.84
C GLU A 80 0.96 -5.52 -3.29
N GLY A 81 0.79 -5.82 -2.01
CA GLY A 81 1.46 -6.98 -1.42
C GLY A 81 1.66 -6.88 0.08
N VAL A 82 2.59 -7.68 0.60
CA VAL A 82 2.83 -7.80 2.04
C VAL A 82 4.18 -7.20 2.40
N LEU A 83 4.18 -6.29 3.37
CA LEU A 83 5.37 -5.76 4.03
C LEU A 83 5.53 -6.40 5.40
N PHE A 84 6.78 -6.70 5.77
CA PHE A 84 7.15 -7.34 7.02
C PHE A 84 8.00 -6.40 7.86
N THR A 85 7.69 -6.32 9.15
CA THR A 85 8.46 -5.54 10.12
C THR A 85 9.30 -6.45 11.01
N ASP A 86 10.18 -5.82 11.80
CA ASP A 86 10.80 -6.46 12.95
C ASP A 86 9.77 -6.85 14.02
N THR A 87 10.23 -7.60 15.02
CA THR A 87 9.41 -8.10 16.13
C THR A 87 8.80 -6.97 16.96
N ALA A 88 9.47 -5.82 17.02
CA ALA A 88 9.00 -4.64 17.73
C ALA A 88 8.01 -3.78 16.91
N ASP A 89 7.69 -4.16 15.66
CA ASP A 89 6.78 -3.41 14.78
C ASP A 89 7.27 -1.97 14.52
N SER A 90 8.60 -1.78 14.54
CA SER A 90 9.30 -0.50 14.55
C SER A 90 10.04 -0.19 13.25
N LYS A 91 10.36 -1.23 12.46
CA LYS A 91 11.12 -1.11 11.22
C LYS A 91 10.67 -2.13 10.18
N ALA A 92 10.45 -1.70 8.94
CA ALA A 92 10.29 -2.56 7.77
C ALA A 92 11.61 -3.28 7.45
N ILE A 93 11.53 -4.60 7.26
CA ILE A 93 12.68 -5.46 6.96
C ILE A 93 12.66 -5.92 5.50
N ARG A 94 11.49 -6.31 5.00
CA ARG A 94 11.32 -6.81 3.64
C ARG A 94 9.88 -6.65 3.18
N CYS A 95 9.65 -6.78 1.88
CA CYS A 95 8.32 -6.88 1.31
C CYS A 95 8.24 -7.95 0.21
N CYS A 96 7.03 -8.41 -0.06
CA CYS A 96 6.68 -9.28 -1.18
C CYS A 96 5.56 -8.57 -1.95
N LEU A 97 5.91 -7.97 -3.07
CA LEU A 97 5.03 -7.08 -3.83
C LEU A 97 4.77 -7.64 -5.22
N SER A 98 3.52 -7.50 -5.69
CA SER A 98 3.18 -7.53 -7.10
C SER A 98 3.33 -6.10 -7.63
N VAL A 99 4.23 -5.90 -8.58
CA VAL A 99 4.59 -4.58 -9.12
C VAL A 99 4.33 -4.58 -10.62
N ASN A 100 3.61 -3.56 -11.11
CA ASN A 100 3.29 -3.42 -12.53
C ASN A 100 3.58 -1.97 -12.96
N LEU A 101 4.17 -1.81 -14.14
CA LEU A 101 4.32 -0.50 -14.77
C LEU A 101 2.92 0.09 -15.03
N ASP A 102 2.71 1.34 -14.63
CA ASP A 102 1.44 2.04 -14.76
C ASP A 102 1.51 3.17 -15.80
N GLN A 103 2.53 4.03 -15.68
CA GLN A 103 2.72 5.17 -16.57
C GLN A 103 4.21 5.49 -16.69
N GLU A 104 4.61 6.01 -17.85
CA GLU A 104 5.93 6.57 -18.07
C GLU A 104 5.86 7.78 -19.01
N ASN A 105 6.88 8.66 -18.96
CA ASN A 105 7.12 9.72 -19.95
C ASN A 105 8.62 9.82 -20.28
N VAL A 106 9.22 8.67 -20.57
CA VAL A 106 10.64 8.46 -20.84
C VAL A 106 10.78 7.75 -22.19
N PRO A 107 10.85 8.49 -23.31
CA PRO A 107 10.86 7.91 -24.67
C PRO A 107 12.02 6.95 -24.95
N TRP A 108 13.06 6.97 -24.13
CA TRP A 108 14.24 6.12 -24.20
C TRP A 108 14.26 5.02 -23.11
N LEU A 109 13.09 4.72 -22.50
CA LEU A 109 12.97 3.69 -21.48
C LEU A 109 12.95 2.30 -22.11
N GLU A 110 13.96 1.50 -21.76
CA GLU A 110 14.08 0.12 -22.21
C GLU A 110 13.49 -0.86 -21.19
N GLN A 111 13.03 -2.03 -21.66
CA GLN A 111 12.38 -3.04 -20.80
C GLN A 111 13.27 -3.47 -19.62
N HIS A 112 14.57 -3.67 -19.84
CA HIS A 112 15.47 -4.08 -18.77
C HIS A 112 15.61 -3.02 -17.67
N VAL A 113 15.44 -1.74 -18.01
CA VAL A 113 15.42 -0.62 -17.07
C VAL A 113 14.10 -0.61 -16.29
N VAL A 114 12.98 -0.89 -16.97
CA VAL A 114 11.68 -1.07 -16.31
C VAL A 114 11.75 -2.18 -15.27
N ASP A 115 12.32 -3.33 -15.63
CA ASP A 115 12.45 -4.49 -14.74
C ASP A 115 13.29 -4.14 -13.51
N TRP A 116 14.43 -3.46 -13.71
CA TRP A 116 15.27 -2.99 -12.61
C TRP A 116 14.55 -1.99 -11.68
N PHE A 117 13.76 -1.07 -12.24
CA PHE A 117 12.95 -0.15 -11.42
C PHE A 117 11.81 -0.87 -10.69
N ALA A 118 11.19 -1.88 -11.33
CA ALA A 118 10.15 -2.69 -10.71
C ALA A 118 10.70 -3.44 -9.48
N GLU A 119 11.90 -4.01 -9.58
CA GLU A 119 12.60 -4.60 -8.42
C GLU A 119 12.92 -3.55 -7.34
N SER A 120 13.33 -2.35 -7.79
CA SER A 120 13.69 -1.24 -6.90
C SER A 120 12.52 -0.65 -6.12
N VAL A 121 11.27 -0.85 -6.57
CA VAL A 121 10.06 -0.47 -5.81
C VAL A 121 10.12 -1.07 -4.40
N SER A 122 10.59 -2.31 -4.25
CA SER A 122 10.68 -2.95 -2.92
C SER A 122 11.57 -2.18 -1.95
N ASN A 123 12.71 -1.67 -2.43
CA ASN A 123 13.65 -0.89 -1.63
C ASN A 123 13.05 0.48 -1.26
N ALA A 124 12.44 1.17 -2.24
CA ALA A 124 11.79 2.45 -2.02
C ALA A 124 10.64 2.36 -0.99
N VAL A 125 9.83 1.31 -1.10
CA VAL A 125 8.70 1.06 -0.18
C VAL A 125 9.17 0.79 1.24
N ILE A 126 10.26 0.04 1.42
CA ILE A 126 10.83 -0.21 2.76
C ILE A 126 11.26 1.09 3.43
N GLU A 127 11.95 1.98 2.71
CA GLU A 127 12.39 3.27 3.23
C GLU A 127 11.21 4.20 3.53
N GLU A 128 10.23 4.31 2.63
CA GLU A 128 9.03 5.11 2.88
C GLU A 128 8.23 4.57 4.07
N PHE A 129 8.09 3.24 4.20
CA PHE A 129 7.38 2.65 5.34
C PHE A 129 8.10 2.89 6.67
N ASN A 130 9.44 2.90 6.68
CA ASN A 130 10.21 3.27 7.85
C ASN A 130 9.94 4.72 8.26
N GLN A 131 9.90 5.64 7.30
CA GLN A 131 9.53 7.05 7.55
C GLN A 131 8.09 7.15 8.09
N PHE A 132 7.16 6.39 7.50
CA PHE A 132 5.76 6.33 7.94
C PHE A 132 5.60 5.83 9.39
N ILE A 133 6.35 4.80 9.80
CA ILE A 133 6.36 4.33 11.19
C ILE A 133 6.94 5.42 12.11
N GLN A 134 8.08 6.01 11.74
CA GLN A 134 8.77 7.02 12.55
C GLN A 134 7.93 8.28 12.75
N ALA A 135 7.16 8.68 11.73
CA ALA A 135 6.21 9.80 11.81
C ALA A 135 4.99 9.51 12.72
N GLY A 136 4.85 8.30 13.25
CA GLY A 136 3.70 7.90 14.08
C GLY A 136 2.40 7.71 13.30
N ASP A 137 2.46 7.73 11.98
CA ASP A 137 1.28 7.62 11.11
C ASP A 137 0.69 6.19 11.10
N SER A 138 1.47 5.22 11.60
CA SER A 138 1.00 3.88 11.96
C SER A 138 -0.08 3.90 13.05
N GLN A 139 -0.05 4.85 14.00
CA GLN A 139 -1.09 5.01 15.01
C GLN A 139 -2.36 5.65 14.45
N LYS A 140 -2.23 6.65 13.57
CA LYS A 140 -3.40 7.26 12.88
C LYS A 140 -4.08 6.27 11.94
N THR A 141 -3.32 5.37 11.33
CA THR A 141 -3.88 4.32 10.47
C THR A 141 -4.63 3.27 11.30
N LYS A 142 -4.15 2.89 12.48
CA LYS A 142 -4.93 2.08 13.45
C LYS A 142 -6.25 2.78 13.81
N GLN A 143 -6.21 4.07 14.13
CA GLN A 143 -7.43 4.85 14.45
C GLN A 143 -8.40 4.97 13.25
N ARG A 144 -7.89 5.13 12.03
CA ARG A 144 -8.71 5.17 10.80
C ARG A 144 -9.33 3.81 10.49
N ILE A 145 -8.60 2.72 10.73
CA ILE A 145 -9.13 1.36 10.58
C ILE A 145 -10.21 1.09 11.64
N GLU A 146 -9.99 1.47 12.90
CA GLU A 146 -11.04 1.41 13.95
C GLU A 146 -12.27 2.26 13.57
N GLN A 147 -12.09 3.42 12.94
CA GLN A 147 -13.19 4.25 12.44
C GLN A 147 -13.90 3.62 11.22
N LEU A 148 -13.17 2.99 10.31
CA LEU A 148 -13.75 2.24 9.20
C LEU A 148 -14.50 0.99 9.69
N GLU A 149 -13.98 0.26 10.68
CA GLU A 149 -14.66 -0.85 11.33
C GLU A 149 -15.91 -0.38 12.07
N LYS A 150 -15.87 0.76 12.76
CA LYS A 150 -17.06 1.40 13.33
C LYS A 150 -18.06 1.81 12.27
N THR A 151 -17.61 2.40 11.17
CA THR A 151 -18.50 2.83 10.08
C THR A 151 -19.14 1.62 9.40
N LEU A 152 -18.40 0.51 9.23
CA LEU A 152 -18.91 -0.76 8.71
C LEU A 152 -19.85 -1.47 9.71
N ALA A 153 -19.61 -1.33 11.01
CA ALA A 153 -20.52 -1.83 12.06
C ALA A 153 -21.80 -0.99 12.16
N ASP A 154 -21.70 0.34 12.03
CA ASP A 154 -22.82 1.28 12.07
C ASP A 154 -23.67 1.20 10.79
N SER A 155 -23.07 0.94 9.63
CA SER A 155 -23.80 0.67 8.37
C SER A 155 -24.36 -0.76 8.28
N GLY A 156 -23.94 -1.67 9.16
CA GLY A 156 -24.56 -2.98 9.39
C GLY A 156 -25.59 -2.99 10.52
N GLY A 157 -25.87 -1.82 11.13
CA GLY A 157 -26.64 -1.68 12.36
C GLY A 157 -27.95 -0.93 12.21
N PHE A 158 -28.75 -1.19 11.17
CA PHE A 158 -30.16 -0.78 11.18
C PHE A 158 -31.04 -1.65 10.27
N LEU A 159 -31.34 -2.88 10.72
CA LEU A 159 -32.56 -3.58 10.30
C LEU A 159 -33.34 -4.01 11.56
N GLY A 160 -34.12 -3.04 12.06
CA GLY A 160 -35.50 -3.22 12.49
C GLY A 160 -35.83 -4.30 13.52
N MET A 161 -35.95 -3.88 14.78
CA MET A 161 -37.01 -4.38 15.66
C MET A 161 -38.40 -4.08 15.07
N GLY A 162 -39.31 -5.06 15.12
CA GLY A 162 -40.73 -4.95 14.72
C GLY A 162 -40.93 -5.33 13.25
N LEU A 163 -41.62 -6.41 12.88
CA LEU A 163 -42.84 -7.04 13.42
C LEU A 163 -42.83 -8.55 13.15
#